data_AF-A0A8H7NF84-F1
#
_entry.id   AF-A0A8H7NF84-F1
#
_cell.length_a   1.000
_cell.length_b   1.000
_cell.length_c   1.000
_cell.angle_alpha   90.00
_cell.angle_beta   90.00
_cell.angle_gamma   90.00
#
_symmetry.space_group_name_H-M   'P 1'
#
loop_
_entity.id
_entity.type
_entity.pdbx_description
1 polymer ?
#
loop_
_entity_poly.entity_id
_entity_poly.type
_entity_poly.pdbx_seq_one_letter_code
_entity_poly.pdbx_strand_id
1 'polypeptide(L)'
;MLRADPTDFGERSLAAYQELNYPNNSRFMSVEEIRQKWNGIFATTNFGGVEKVLYNPNVGFAEADHALGAVVQAAIDYGVEYVVGEMTSLTFSTDGRCTGVELTTGGVLTADKILLATGARTGAILAQSAPKNKKLHIGDRMIATGAVSFRAKVHGAQKEKFGRLPVLKNCLPQVKGEGMSILPDGTIKFNCDLCFTNYVDFPATGERMSVAPDSSALNVWTESRFIKYFEDRARRTIDGLHGDEVKNVEIDGYRMCWDASTPTHDFLITPHPHCQNLFVATGGSFHGWKFLPVIGDYVADMMNGTLAEEYADRWAWDKQSDDGHSANPTYQIAGDLQDWL
;
A
#
# COMPACT_ATOMS: atom_id res chain seq x y z
N MET A 1 -7.37 17.14 -2.10
CA MET A 1 -6.50 16.48 -3.09
C MET A 1 -6.78 17.03 -4.49
N LEU A 2 -5.74 17.10 -5.32
CA LEU A 2 -5.78 17.35 -6.76
C LEU A 2 -5.42 16.07 -7.50
N ARG A 3 -6.16 15.72 -8.56
CA ARG A 3 -5.85 14.59 -9.43
C ARG A 3 -5.77 15.03 -10.88
N ALA A 4 -4.56 15.04 -11.43
CA ALA A 4 -4.30 15.28 -12.84
C ALA A 4 -4.30 13.93 -13.56
N ASP A 5 -5.33 13.68 -14.36
CA ASP A 5 -5.57 12.39 -15.01
C ASP A 5 -6.13 12.63 -16.41
N PRO A 6 -5.52 12.07 -17.47
CA PRO A 6 -6.00 12.26 -18.84
C PRO A 6 -7.19 11.34 -19.19
N THR A 7 -7.55 10.40 -18.30
CA THR A 7 -8.67 9.47 -18.50
C THR A 7 -9.99 10.05 -18.00
N ASP A 8 -11.06 9.28 -18.16
CA ASP A 8 -12.42 9.62 -17.68
C ASP A 8 -12.62 9.39 -16.15
N PHE A 9 -11.55 9.08 -15.40
CA PHE A 9 -11.65 8.77 -13.98
C PHE A 9 -12.37 9.87 -13.19
N GLY A 10 -12.07 11.14 -13.50
CA GLY A 10 -12.65 12.27 -12.78
C GLY A 10 -14.16 12.39 -13.00
N GLU A 11 -14.60 12.25 -14.25
CA GLU A 11 -16.00 12.23 -14.63
C GLU A 11 -16.75 11.06 -13.96
N ARG A 12 -16.19 9.86 -14.03
CA ARG A 12 -16.78 8.67 -13.39
C ARG A 12 -16.84 8.80 -11.87
N SER A 13 -15.83 9.38 -11.25
CA SER A 13 -15.82 9.63 -9.80
C SER A 13 -16.93 10.61 -9.39
N LEU A 14 -17.15 11.69 -10.15
CA LEU A 14 -18.23 12.64 -9.89
C LEU A 14 -19.61 12.00 -10.10
N ALA A 15 -19.78 11.21 -11.16
CA ALA A 15 -21.01 10.46 -11.43
C ALA A 15 -21.33 9.46 -10.31
N ALA A 16 -20.33 8.72 -9.82
CA ALA A 16 -20.51 7.77 -8.72
C ALA A 16 -21.00 8.45 -7.43
N TYR A 17 -20.46 9.63 -7.09
CA TYR A 17 -20.98 10.38 -5.94
C TYR A 17 -22.44 10.81 -6.11
N GLN A 18 -22.84 11.18 -7.33
CA GLN A 18 -24.24 11.55 -7.63
C GLN A 18 -25.16 10.33 -7.53
N GLU A 19 -24.76 9.19 -8.08
CA GLU A 19 -25.51 7.94 -8.03
C GLU A 19 -25.71 7.44 -6.59
N LEU A 20 -24.67 7.53 -5.75
CA LEU A 20 -24.72 7.16 -4.34
C LEU A 20 -25.44 8.20 -3.47
N ASN A 21 -25.87 9.34 -4.04
CA ASN A 21 -26.44 10.47 -3.32
C ASN A 21 -25.56 10.92 -2.13
N TYR A 22 -24.23 10.89 -2.31
CA TYR A 22 -23.29 11.22 -1.26
C TYR A 22 -22.78 12.66 -1.42
N PRO A 23 -22.95 13.53 -0.40
CA PRO A 23 -22.50 14.91 -0.47
C PRO A 23 -20.99 14.99 -0.66
N ASN A 24 -20.56 15.68 -1.71
CA ASN A 24 -19.14 15.93 -1.96
C ASN A 24 -18.96 17.27 -2.66
N ASN A 25 -17.87 17.97 -2.35
CA ASN A 25 -17.54 19.25 -2.96
C ASN A 25 -16.50 19.09 -4.08
N SER A 26 -16.42 17.91 -4.69
CA SER A 26 -15.47 17.65 -5.76
C SER A 26 -15.90 18.38 -7.02
N ARG A 27 -14.93 18.96 -7.72
CA ARG A 27 -15.18 19.69 -8.97
C ARG A 27 -13.92 19.70 -9.83
N PHE A 28 -14.11 19.85 -11.13
CA PHE A 28 -13.00 20.19 -12.01
C PHE A 28 -12.57 21.65 -11.80
N MET A 29 -11.27 21.88 -11.80
CA MET A 29 -10.66 23.21 -11.82
C MET A 29 -9.74 23.30 -13.05
N SER A 30 -9.67 24.46 -13.69
CA SER A 30 -8.75 24.66 -14.80
C SER A 30 -7.31 24.63 -14.30
N VAL A 31 -6.38 24.23 -15.17
CA VAL A 31 -4.94 24.29 -14.86
C VAL A 31 -4.50 25.71 -14.51
N GLU A 32 -5.06 26.73 -15.16
CA GLU A 32 -4.78 28.13 -14.88
C GLU A 32 -5.20 28.52 -13.44
N GLU A 33 -6.40 28.13 -13.00
CA GLU A 33 -6.87 28.37 -11.63
C GLU A 33 -5.93 27.71 -10.61
N ILE A 34 -5.46 26.49 -10.89
CA ILE A 34 -4.57 25.75 -9.98
C ILE A 34 -3.19 26.39 -9.87
N ARG A 35 -2.62 26.86 -10.99
CA ARG A 35 -1.30 27.53 -11.01
C ARG A 35 -1.26 28.78 -10.13
N GLN A 36 -2.40 29.46 -9.95
CA GLN A 36 -2.51 30.68 -9.16
C GLN A 36 -2.91 30.42 -7.69
N LYS A 37 -3.48 29.26 -7.38
CA LYS A 37 -3.90 28.89 -6.03
C LYS A 37 -2.75 28.33 -5.18
N TRP A 38 -3.03 28.15 -3.89
CA TRP A 38 -2.10 27.60 -2.90
C TRP A 38 -0.72 28.26 -2.98
N ASN A 39 -0.70 29.59 -2.93
CA ASN A 39 0.53 30.40 -2.96
C ASN A 39 1.40 30.17 -4.22
N GLY A 40 0.82 29.70 -5.32
CA GLY A 40 1.54 29.45 -6.56
C GLY A 40 2.47 28.23 -6.51
N ILE A 41 2.30 27.30 -5.55
CA ILE A 41 3.13 26.07 -5.46
C ILE A 41 3.08 25.25 -6.75
N PHE A 42 1.97 25.33 -7.48
CA PHE A 42 1.79 24.58 -8.73
C PHE A 42 2.04 25.42 -10.00
N ALA A 43 2.63 26.62 -9.87
CA ALA A 43 2.80 27.57 -10.97
C ALA A 43 3.57 26.98 -12.17
N THR A 44 4.48 26.04 -11.91
CA THR A 44 5.33 25.36 -12.91
C THR A 44 5.13 23.84 -12.93
N THR A 45 4.10 23.31 -12.27
CA THR A 45 3.80 21.87 -12.27
C THR A 45 3.56 21.36 -13.69
N ASN A 46 4.03 20.15 -13.96
CA ASN A 46 3.81 19.47 -15.23
C ASN A 46 2.42 18.83 -15.26
N PHE A 47 1.43 19.60 -15.73
CA PHE A 47 0.09 19.11 -16.04
C PHE A 47 -0.02 18.56 -17.49
N GLY A 48 1.09 18.46 -18.23
CA GLY A 48 1.07 17.98 -19.61
C GLY A 48 0.04 18.73 -20.47
N GLY A 49 -0.80 17.96 -21.18
CA GLY A 49 -1.87 18.50 -22.03
C GLY A 49 -3.27 18.51 -21.41
N VAL A 50 -3.42 18.22 -20.11
CA VAL A 50 -4.77 18.28 -19.49
C VAL A 50 -5.17 19.73 -19.26
N GLU A 51 -6.42 20.06 -19.56
CA GLU A 51 -6.95 21.43 -19.39
C GLU A 51 -7.54 21.65 -17.99
N LYS A 52 -7.99 20.56 -17.37
CA LYS A 52 -8.66 20.53 -16.08
C LYS A 52 -8.11 19.41 -15.20
N VAL A 53 -8.21 19.61 -13.90
CA VAL A 53 -7.76 18.67 -12.86
C VAL A 53 -8.90 18.51 -11.88
N LEU A 54 -9.14 17.28 -11.43
CA LEU A 54 -10.15 17.02 -10.41
C LEU A 54 -9.64 17.53 -9.07
N TYR A 55 -10.41 18.42 -8.42
CA TYR A 55 -10.19 18.83 -7.05
C TYR A 55 -11.24 18.22 -6.14
N ASN A 56 -10.80 17.56 -5.08
CA ASN A 56 -11.66 17.07 -4.01
C ASN A 56 -11.19 17.65 -2.67
N PRO A 57 -11.96 18.53 -2.01
CA PRO A 57 -11.59 19.14 -0.73
C PRO A 57 -11.83 18.21 0.48
N ASN A 58 -12.58 17.12 0.31
CA ASN A 58 -12.97 16.21 1.39
C ASN A 58 -11.96 15.07 1.62
N VAL A 59 -10.84 15.09 0.90
CA VAL A 59 -9.79 14.06 0.97
C VAL A 59 -8.44 14.68 1.31
N GLY A 60 -7.66 13.94 2.08
CA GLY A 60 -6.37 14.38 2.59
C GLY A 60 -5.42 13.20 2.80
N PHE A 61 -4.61 13.30 3.84
CA PHE A 61 -3.67 12.28 4.28
C PHE A 61 -3.82 12.09 5.80
N ALA A 62 -3.23 11.03 6.34
CA ALA A 62 -3.01 10.90 7.78
C ALA A 62 -1.64 10.30 8.06
N GLU A 63 -1.17 10.51 9.29
CA GLU A 63 0.10 9.98 9.79
C GLU A 63 -0.08 8.49 10.14
N ALA A 64 0.28 7.64 9.18
CA ALA A 64 -0.02 6.22 9.18
C ALA A 64 0.57 5.45 10.38
N ASP A 65 1.77 5.81 10.80
CA ASP A 65 2.48 5.22 11.95
C ASP A 65 1.84 5.63 13.27
N HIS A 66 1.49 6.92 13.45
CA HIS A 66 0.77 7.39 14.63
C HIS A 66 -0.61 6.72 14.74
N ALA A 67 -1.34 6.62 13.63
CA ALA A 67 -2.65 5.95 13.62
C ALA A 67 -2.54 4.46 13.99
N LEU A 68 -1.59 3.74 13.40
CA LEU A 68 -1.35 2.33 13.73
C LEU A 68 -0.93 2.16 15.20
N GLY A 69 0.00 3.00 15.68
CA GLY A 69 0.44 2.98 17.07
C GLY A 69 -0.70 3.21 18.06
N ALA A 70 -1.61 4.14 17.74
CA ALA A 70 -2.80 4.39 18.56
C ALA A 70 -3.76 3.18 18.60
N VAL A 71 -3.97 2.49 17.47
CA VAL A 71 -4.81 1.29 17.41
C VAL A 71 -4.17 0.14 18.20
N VAL A 72 -2.85 -0.07 18.06
CA VAL A 72 -2.11 -1.08 18.82
C VAL A 72 -2.19 -0.80 20.32
N GLN A 73 -1.98 0.45 20.75
CA GLN A 73 -2.08 0.82 22.16
C GLN A 73 -3.49 0.60 22.70
N ALA A 74 -4.52 1.01 21.96
CA ALA A 74 -5.90 0.76 22.36
C ALA A 74 -6.18 -0.73 22.55
N ALA A 75 -5.69 -1.59 21.65
CA ALA A 75 -5.83 -3.04 21.78
C ALA A 75 -5.16 -3.58 23.06
N ILE A 76 -3.95 -3.11 23.38
CA ILE A 76 -3.24 -3.44 24.62
C ILE A 76 -4.04 -3.00 25.85
N ASP A 77 -4.60 -1.79 25.82
CA ASP A 77 -5.42 -1.25 26.91
C ASP A 77 -6.72 -2.06 27.13
N TYR A 78 -7.22 -2.70 26.07
CA TYR A 78 -8.33 -3.68 26.14
C TYR A 78 -7.89 -5.09 26.57
N GLY A 79 -6.61 -5.30 26.88
CA GLY A 79 -6.08 -6.56 27.42
C GLY A 79 -5.51 -7.51 26.38
N VAL A 80 -5.24 -7.06 25.14
CA VAL A 80 -4.51 -7.86 24.16
C VAL A 80 -3.08 -8.12 24.64
N GLU A 81 -2.68 -9.39 24.66
CA GLU A 81 -1.30 -9.77 24.87
C GLU A 81 -0.48 -9.42 23.62
N TYR A 82 0.35 -8.38 23.72
CA TYR A 82 1.19 -7.91 22.63
C TYR A 82 2.60 -8.50 22.73
N VAL A 83 2.93 -9.40 21.80
CA VAL A 83 4.24 -10.05 21.71
C VAL A 83 4.97 -9.55 20.46
N VAL A 84 6.16 -8.97 20.65
CA VAL A 84 7.06 -8.61 19.55
C VAL A 84 8.03 -9.76 19.33
N GLY A 85 8.01 -10.37 18.15
CA GLY A 85 8.89 -11.44 17.76
C GLY A 85 8.92 -11.65 16.25
N GLU A 86 9.89 -12.43 15.80
CA GLU A 86 10.00 -12.86 14.40
C GLU A 86 9.56 -14.31 14.29
N MET A 87 8.64 -14.58 13.37
CA MET A 87 8.09 -15.91 13.12
C MET A 87 8.98 -16.67 12.14
N THR A 88 9.23 -17.97 12.39
CA THR A 88 9.87 -18.89 11.43
C THR A 88 8.84 -19.62 10.58
N SER A 89 7.85 -20.24 11.21
CA SER A 89 6.88 -21.11 10.53
C SER A 89 5.57 -21.27 11.31
N LEU A 90 4.51 -21.69 10.62
CA LEU A 90 3.29 -22.21 11.25
C LEU A 90 3.57 -23.61 11.81
N THR A 91 2.97 -23.92 12.95
CA THR A 91 2.98 -25.27 13.50
C THR A 91 1.69 -26.01 13.14
N PHE A 92 1.80 -27.32 12.92
CA PHE A 92 0.67 -28.18 12.55
C PHE A 92 0.57 -29.39 13.47
N SER A 93 -0.66 -29.82 13.76
CA SER A 93 -0.93 -31.10 14.42
C SER A 93 -0.76 -32.27 13.43
N THR A 94 -0.77 -33.50 13.95
CA THR A 94 -0.62 -34.73 13.16
C THR A 94 -1.75 -34.95 12.15
N ASP A 95 -2.94 -34.39 12.41
CA ASP A 95 -4.09 -34.37 11.50
C ASP A 95 -4.09 -33.17 10.53
N GLY A 96 -3.05 -32.32 10.56
CA GLY A 96 -2.83 -31.25 9.59
C GLY A 96 -3.51 -29.91 9.90
N ARG A 97 -4.09 -29.75 11.10
CA ARG A 97 -4.66 -28.46 11.55
C ARG A 97 -3.56 -27.51 11.99
N CYS A 98 -3.74 -26.21 11.78
CA CYS A 98 -2.80 -25.22 12.30
C CYS A 98 -2.99 -25.08 13.82
N THR A 99 -1.88 -25.07 14.55
CA THR A 99 -1.89 -25.05 16.03
C THR A 99 -1.20 -23.82 16.62
N GLY A 100 -0.49 -23.04 15.81
CA GLY A 100 0.32 -21.94 16.31
C GLY A 100 1.38 -21.44 15.33
N VAL A 101 2.30 -20.67 15.88
CA VAL A 101 3.47 -20.12 15.19
C VAL A 101 4.73 -20.40 16.00
N GLU A 102 5.80 -20.77 15.31
CA GLU A 102 7.14 -20.89 15.86
C GLU A 102 7.89 -19.57 15.66
N LEU A 103 8.65 -19.16 16.67
CA LEU A 103 9.47 -17.96 16.67
C LEU A 103 10.93 -18.29 16.36
N THR A 104 11.68 -17.34 15.81
CA THR A 104 13.14 -17.49 15.57
C THR A 104 13.93 -17.74 16.85
N THR A 105 13.37 -17.38 18.00
CA THR A 105 13.94 -17.65 19.32
C THR A 105 13.69 -19.09 19.80
N GLY A 106 12.96 -19.91 19.05
CA GLY A 106 12.60 -21.30 19.37
C GLY A 106 11.34 -21.45 20.23
N GLY A 107 10.68 -20.36 20.61
CA GLY A 107 9.39 -20.39 21.31
C GLY A 107 8.24 -20.72 20.36
N VAL A 108 7.16 -21.32 20.87
CA VAL A 108 5.93 -21.57 20.13
C VAL A 108 4.77 -20.86 20.80
N LEU A 109 4.01 -20.08 20.03
CA LEU A 109 2.75 -19.49 20.46
C LEU A 109 1.60 -20.30 19.87
N THR A 110 0.69 -20.78 20.71
CA THR A 110 -0.42 -21.65 20.29
C THR A 110 -1.77 -20.96 20.42
N ALA A 111 -2.69 -21.23 19.51
CA ALA A 111 -4.04 -20.68 19.54
C ALA A 111 -5.05 -21.60 18.83
N ASP A 112 -6.34 -21.44 19.15
CA ASP A 112 -7.42 -22.16 18.47
C ASP A 112 -7.71 -21.62 17.06
N LYS A 113 -7.41 -20.34 16.82
CA LYS A 113 -7.50 -19.68 15.52
C LYS A 113 -6.23 -18.85 15.28
N ILE A 114 -5.63 -19.02 14.10
CA ILE A 114 -4.40 -18.34 13.70
C ILE A 114 -4.72 -17.47 12.49
N LEU A 115 -4.55 -16.15 12.62
CA LEU A 115 -4.74 -15.20 11.54
C LEU A 115 -3.40 -14.71 11.00
N LEU A 116 -3.17 -14.89 9.71
CA LEU A 116 -2.06 -14.27 8.99
C LEU A 116 -2.51 -12.91 8.43
N ALA A 117 -2.21 -11.84 9.16
CA ALA A 117 -2.29 -10.45 8.71
C ALA A 117 -0.91 -9.92 8.28
N THR A 118 -0.17 -10.71 7.49
CA THR A 118 1.28 -10.54 7.27
C THR A 118 1.63 -9.87 5.94
N GLY A 119 0.65 -9.23 5.29
CA GLY A 119 0.83 -8.43 4.08
C GLY A 119 1.63 -9.16 3.00
N ALA A 120 2.62 -8.48 2.42
CA ALA A 120 3.51 -8.99 1.37
C ALA A 120 4.24 -10.31 1.73
N ARG A 121 4.35 -10.65 3.02
CA ARG A 121 5.05 -11.87 3.49
C ARG A 121 4.15 -13.09 3.54
N THR A 122 2.84 -12.96 3.34
CA THR A 122 1.87 -14.06 3.47
C THR A 122 2.26 -15.27 2.62
N GLY A 123 2.58 -15.06 1.34
CA GLY A 123 2.98 -16.13 0.43
C GLY A 123 4.26 -16.86 0.87
N ALA A 124 5.29 -16.10 1.27
CA ALA A 124 6.56 -16.65 1.75
C ALA A 124 6.38 -17.44 3.05
N ILE A 125 5.58 -16.94 4.00
CA ILE A 125 5.30 -17.62 5.27
C ILE A 125 4.58 -18.96 5.03
N LEU A 126 3.56 -18.98 4.17
CA LEU A 126 2.84 -20.22 3.83
C LEU A 126 3.77 -21.24 3.16
N ALA A 127 4.61 -20.80 2.22
CA ALA A 127 5.57 -21.65 1.54
C ALA A 127 6.66 -22.19 2.48
N GLN A 128 7.21 -21.34 3.34
CA GLN A 128 8.20 -21.70 4.36
C GLN A 128 7.65 -22.72 5.36
N SER A 129 6.38 -22.55 5.76
CA SER A 129 5.75 -23.39 6.78
C SER A 129 5.42 -24.79 6.29
N ALA A 130 5.11 -24.96 5.00
CA ALA A 130 4.77 -26.26 4.44
C ALA A 130 5.37 -26.47 3.05
N PRO A 131 6.71 -26.54 2.88
CA PRO A 131 7.33 -26.43 1.56
C PRO A 131 6.91 -27.49 0.54
N LYS A 132 6.59 -28.70 1.04
CA LYS A 132 6.14 -29.84 0.24
C LYS A 132 4.62 -29.90 0.03
N ASN A 133 3.83 -29.09 0.76
CA ASN A 133 2.37 -29.10 0.67
C ASN A 133 1.87 -27.89 -0.11
N LYS A 134 1.85 -28.01 -1.44
CA LYS A 134 1.41 -26.94 -2.34
C LYS A 134 -0.03 -26.47 -2.12
N LYS A 135 -0.88 -27.30 -1.48
CA LYS A 135 -2.25 -26.89 -1.13
C LYS A 135 -2.29 -25.80 -0.06
N LEU A 136 -1.22 -25.60 0.71
CA LEU A 136 -1.10 -24.47 1.64
C LEU A 136 -0.53 -23.21 1.01
N HIS A 137 0.01 -23.29 -0.20
CA HIS A 137 0.71 -22.15 -0.80
C HIS A 137 -0.29 -21.19 -1.42
N ILE A 138 0.07 -19.91 -1.42
CA ILE A 138 -0.80 -18.85 -1.92
C ILE A 138 -1.07 -18.95 -3.42
N GLY A 139 -0.13 -19.55 -4.18
CA GLY A 139 -0.23 -19.69 -5.62
C GLY A 139 -0.22 -18.34 -6.34
N ASP A 140 -1.13 -18.17 -7.29
CA ASP A 140 -1.36 -16.97 -8.10
C ASP A 140 -2.33 -15.96 -7.46
N ARG A 141 -2.84 -16.24 -6.25
CA ARG A 141 -3.83 -15.40 -5.54
C ARG A 141 -3.27 -14.07 -5.06
N MET A 142 -1.96 -14.02 -4.80
CA MET A 142 -1.26 -12.77 -4.54
C MET A 142 0.22 -12.86 -4.89
N ILE A 143 0.80 -11.71 -5.18
CA ILE A 143 2.23 -11.54 -5.39
C ILE A 143 2.76 -10.40 -4.50
N ALA A 144 3.93 -10.60 -3.88
CA ALA A 144 4.58 -9.55 -3.11
C ALA A 144 5.10 -8.49 -4.08
N THR A 145 4.78 -7.23 -3.82
CA THR A 145 5.15 -6.13 -4.69
C THR A 145 5.68 -4.95 -3.88
N GLY A 146 6.65 -4.24 -4.45
CA GLY A 146 7.26 -3.05 -3.88
C GLY A 146 6.83 -1.79 -4.60
N ALA A 147 6.81 -0.67 -3.86
CA ALA A 147 6.71 0.68 -4.39
C ALA A 147 7.71 1.60 -3.67
N VAL A 148 8.16 2.67 -4.33
CA VAL A 148 9.11 3.61 -3.74
C VAL A 148 8.41 4.84 -3.19
N SER A 149 8.70 5.15 -1.93
CA SER A 149 8.43 6.45 -1.34
C SER A 149 9.75 7.19 -1.12
N PHE A 150 9.70 8.50 -1.20
CA PHE A 150 10.83 9.36 -0.87
C PHE A 150 10.31 10.59 -0.13
N ARG A 151 11.21 11.32 0.52
CA ARG A 151 10.86 12.55 1.23
C ARG A 151 11.87 13.64 0.92
N ALA A 152 11.42 14.87 1.06
CA ALA A 152 12.24 16.04 1.01
C ALA A 152 11.77 17.03 2.07
N LYS A 153 12.66 17.91 2.50
CA LYS A 153 12.37 18.91 3.51
C LYS A 153 12.59 20.31 2.96
N VAL A 154 11.61 21.18 3.21
CA VAL A 154 11.67 22.60 2.85
C VAL A 154 11.75 23.45 4.11
N HIS A 155 12.38 24.63 4.00
CA HIS A 155 12.69 25.50 5.14
C HIS A 155 12.30 26.96 4.87
N GLY A 156 12.24 27.76 5.94
CA GLY A 156 12.02 29.21 5.87
C GLY A 156 10.80 29.60 5.03
N ALA A 157 10.97 30.60 4.15
CA ALA A 157 9.92 31.10 3.28
C ALA A 157 9.32 30.04 2.34
N GLN A 158 10.13 29.04 1.94
CA GLN A 158 9.63 27.94 1.10
C GLN A 158 8.66 27.05 1.88
N LYS A 159 8.98 26.73 3.14
CA LYS A 159 8.06 25.99 4.03
C LYS A 159 6.74 26.74 4.22
N GLU A 160 6.79 28.05 4.45
CA GLU A 160 5.59 28.89 4.57
C GLU A 160 4.75 28.86 3.29
N LYS A 161 5.40 28.99 2.13
CA LYS A 161 4.73 28.89 0.82
C LYS A 161 4.00 27.56 0.68
N PHE A 162 4.66 26.45 1.04
CA PHE A 162 4.11 25.09 1.00
C PHE A 162 3.10 24.77 2.11
N GLY A 163 2.88 25.65 3.09
CA GLY A 163 2.06 25.40 4.29
C GLY A 163 0.60 25.00 4.03
N ARG A 164 0.08 25.23 2.82
CA ARG A 164 -1.28 24.83 2.40
C ARG A 164 -1.28 23.80 1.27
N LEU A 165 -0.17 23.10 1.05
CA LEU A 165 -0.01 22.13 -0.02
C LEU A 165 -1.12 21.05 0.05
N PRO A 166 -2.04 20.96 -0.93
CA PRO A 166 -2.93 19.82 -1.02
C PRO A 166 -2.16 18.59 -1.52
N VAL A 167 -2.64 17.40 -1.17
CA VAL A 167 -2.22 16.17 -1.85
C VAL A 167 -2.40 16.31 -3.36
N LEU A 168 -1.40 15.95 -4.16
CA LEU A 168 -1.46 15.93 -5.62
C LEU A 168 -1.15 14.53 -6.12
N LYS A 169 -2.10 13.90 -6.82
CA LYS A 169 -1.89 12.71 -7.66
C LYS A 169 -1.74 13.17 -9.10
N ASN A 170 -0.63 12.83 -9.74
CA ASN A 170 -0.42 13.07 -11.16
C ASN A 170 -0.27 11.73 -11.88
N CYS A 171 -1.26 11.38 -12.70
CA CYS A 171 -1.34 10.13 -13.45
C CYS A 171 -0.71 10.24 -14.85
N LEU A 172 -0.19 11.41 -15.23
CA LEU A 172 0.36 11.63 -16.56
C LEU A 172 1.65 10.82 -16.77
N PRO A 173 1.85 10.15 -17.92
CA PRO A 173 2.98 9.25 -18.15
C PRO A 173 4.37 9.84 -17.82
N GLN A 174 4.56 11.14 -18.07
CA GLN A 174 5.81 11.85 -17.83
C GLN A 174 6.07 12.20 -16.35
N VAL A 175 5.06 12.15 -15.48
CA VAL A 175 5.20 12.43 -14.04
C VAL A 175 4.95 11.17 -13.22
N LYS A 176 3.75 10.58 -13.32
CA LYS A 176 3.27 9.39 -12.58
C LYS A 176 3.76 9.36 -11.12
N GLY A 177 3.05 10.03 -10.22
CA GLY A 177 3.44 10.10 -8.81
C GLY A 177 2.48 10.87 -7.94
N GLU A 178 2.79 10.88 -6.64
CA GLU A 178 2.00 11.57 -5.62
C GLU A 178 2.88 12.43 -4.73
N GLY A 179 2.39 13.62 -4.36
CA GLY A 179 2.93 14.43 -3.29
C GLY A 179 1.91 14.57 -2.18
N MET A 180 2.32 14.33 -0.93
CA MET A 180 1.47 14.52 0.25
C MET A 180 1.45 15.98 0.69
N SER A 181 0.57 16.33 1.61
CA SER A 181 0.64 17.63 2.30
C SER A 181 1.87 17.70 3.20
N ILE A 182 2.31 18.93 3.48
CA ILE A 182 3.49 19.21 4.29
C ILE A 182 3.25 18.95 5.79
N LEU A 183 4.23 18.39 6.48
CA LEU A 183 4.23 18.22 7.93
C LEU A 183 4.69 19.51 8.65
N PRO A 184 4.37 19.66 9.95
CA PRO A 184 4.74 20.86 10.70
C PRO A 184 6.22 21.19 10.72
N ASP A 185 7.11 20.20 10.52
CA ASP A 185 8.55 20.38 10.50
C ASP A 185 9.10 20.79 9.12
N GLY A 186 8.27 20.77 8.08
CA GLY A 186 8.64 21.08 6.69
C GLY A 186 8.85 19.85 5.80
N THR A 187 8.69 18.64 6.33
CA THR A 187 8.82 17.39 5.56
C THR A 187 7.64 17.18 4.63
N ILE A 188 7.92 16.77 3.39
CA ILE A 188 6.91 16.37 2.41
C ILE A 188 7.28 14.97 1.94
N LYS A 189 6.30 14.05 2.02
CA LYS A 189 6.43 12.69 1.49
C LYS A 189 5.91 12.63 0.06
N PHE A 190 6.62 11.89 -0.77
CA PHE A 190 6.27 11.60 -2.15
C PHE A 190 6.26 10.11 -2.42
N ASN A 191 5.46 9.69 -3.39
CA ASN A 191 5.41 8.32 -3.86
C ASN A 191 5.62 8.28 -5.37
N CYS A 192 6.47 7.36 -5.83
CA CYS A 192 6.55 7.01 -7.23
C CYS A 192 5.37 6.09 -7.55
N ASP A 193 4.53 6.46 -8.53
CA ASP A 193 3.41 5.63 -8.97
C ASP A 193 3.95 4.51 -9.87
N LEU A 194 4.49 3.49 -9.21
CA LEU A 194 5.25 2.39 -9.77
C LEU A 194 5.12 1.19 -8.82
N CYS A 195 4.87 0.01 -9.38
CA CYS A 195 4.88 -1.26 -8.69
C CYS A 195 5.99 -2.14 -9.29
N PHE A 196 6.66 -2.97 -8.49
CA PHE A 196 7.66 -3.93 -8.96
C PHE A 196 7.69 -5.21 -8.14
N THR A 197 8.22 -6.28 -8.70
CA THR A 197 8.43 -7.57 -8.01
C THR A 197 9.86 -7.67 -7.47
N ASN A 198 10.16 -8.72 -6.72
CA ASN A 198 11.53 -9.09 -6.33
C ASN A 198 11.65 -10.61 -6.33
N TYR A 199 11.67 -11.18 -7.53
CA TYR A 199 11.73 -12.63 -7.72
C TYR A 199 13.13 -13.15 -7.38
N VAL A 200 13.22 -13.94 -6.33
CA VAL A 200 14.45 -14.63 -5.90
C VAL A 200 14.21 -16.13 -5.83
N ASP A 201 15.29 -16.91 -5.82
CA ASP A 201 15.20 -18.34 -5.49
C ASP A 201 14.86 -18.48 -4.01
N PHE A 202 13.69 -19.05 -3.70
CA PHE A 202 13.21 -19.17 -2.34
C PHE A 202 13.71 -20.47 -1.71
N PRO A 203 14.58 -20.42 -0.68
CA PRO A 203 15.30 -21.61 -0.21
C PRO A 203 14.40 -22.75 0.27
N ALA A 204 13.25 -22.43 0.88
CA ALA A 204 12.38 -23.44 1.47
C ALA A 204 11.78 -24.39 0.43
N THR A 205 11.38 -23.85 -0.74
CA THR A 205 10.74 -24.61 -1.81
C THR A 205 11.66 -24.89 -3.00
N GLY A 206 12.75 -24.13 -3.15
CA GLY A 206 13.60 -24.14 -4.34
C GLY A 206 12.96 -23.50 -5.58
N GLU A 207 11.84 -22.79 -5.41
CA GLU A 207 11.11 -22.13 -6.51
C GLU A 207 11.40 -20.63 -6.52
N ARG A 208 11.26 -20.01 -7.70
CA ARG A 208 11.29 -18.56 -7.79
C ARG A 208 9.98 -17.95 -7.32
N MET A 209 10.07 -16.96 -6.43
CA MET A 209 8.93 -16.18 -5.98
C MET A 209 9.33 -14.74 -5.67
N SER A 210 8.38 -13.82 -5.86
CA SER A 210 8.54 -12.44 -5.42
C SER A 210 8.42 -12.38 -3.90
N VAL A 211 9.44 -11.84 -3.23
CA VAL A 211 9.47 -11.73 -1.76
C VAL A 211 9.84 -10.33 -1.32
N ALA A 212 9.23 -9.86 -0.23
CA ALA A 212 9.71 -8.69 0.47
C ALA A 212 11.07 -9.00 1.13
N PRO A 213 12.15 -8.24 0.88
CA PRO A 213 13.45 -8.47 1.49
C PRO A 213 13.39 -8.40 3.02
N ASP A 214 14.13 -9.28 3.69
CA ASP A 214 14.28 -9.25 5.15
C ASP A 214 15.16 -8.09 5.62
N SER A 215 16.10 -7.68 4.78
CA SER A 215 16.95 -6.53 5.06
C SER A 215 16.11 -5.26 5.22
N SER A 216 16.30 -4.57 6.34
CA SER A 216 15.72 -3.24 6.57
C SER A 216 16.35 -2.17 5.68
N ALA A 217 17.52 -2.43 5.08
CA ALA A 217 18.32 -1.43 4.37
C ALA A 217 17.57 -0.70 3.25
N LEU A 218 16.52 -1.30 2.66
CA LEU A 218 15.70 -0.64 1.65
C LEU A 218 14.28 -0.37 2.13
N ASN A 219 13.86 -0.91 3.28
CA ASN A 219 12.47 -0.85 3.75
C ASN A 219 12.25 0.22 4.85
N VAL A 220 13.33 0.78 5.40
CA VAL A 220 13.29 1.96 6.28
C VAL A 220 13.79 3.19 5.55
N TRP A 221 13.56 4.37 6.12
CA TRP A 221 14.08 5.62 5.58
C TRP A 221 15.61 5.62 5.58
N THR A 222 16.24 5.73 4.41
CA THR A 222 17.70 5.82 4.26
C THR A 222 18.14 7.21 3.79
N GLU A 223 19.25 7.71 4.34
CA GLU A 223 19.67 9.12 4.21
C GLU A 223 20.91 9.33 3.31
N SER A 224 21.45 8.29 2.64
CA SER A 224 22.80 8.43 2.05
C SER A 224 23.06 7.81 0.68
N ARG A 225 22.19 6.94 0.15
CA ARG A 225 22.17 6.41 -1.24
C ARG A 225 21.05 5.37 -1.37
N PHE A 226 20.50 5.26 -2.57
CA PHE A 226 19.49 4.26 -2.92
C PHE A 226 19.87 3.59 -4.24
N ILE A 227 18.91 2.99 -4.93
CA ILE A 227 19.14 2.42 -6.26
C ILE A 227 18.96 3.54 -7.30
N LYS A 228 19.96 3.72 -8.18
CA LYS A 228 20.01 4.82 -9.16
C LYS A 228 18.74 4.96 -10.00
N TYR A 229 18.17 3.84 -10.43
CA TYR A 229 16.91 3.82 -11.18
C TYR A 229 15.77 4.53 -10.42
N PHE A 230 15.66 4.26 -9.11
CA PHE A 230 14.64 4.86 -8.25
C PHE A 230 14.98 6.29 -7.83
N GLU A 231 16.25 6.64 -7.65
CA GLU A 231 16.68 8.03 -7.43
C GLU A 231 16.28 8.91 -8.62
N ASP A 232 16.56 8.45 -9.84
CA ASP A 232 16.19 9.15 -11.07
C ASP A 232 14.67 9.26 -11.21
N ARG A 233 13.95 8.19 -10.85
CA ARG A 233 12.49 8.17 -10.86
C ARG A 233 11.92 9.19 -9.86
N ALA A 234 12.43 9.18 -8.64
CA ALA A 234 12.02 10.09 -7.58
C ALA A 234 12.24 11.54 -8.00
N ARG A 235 13.43 11.86 -8.52
CA ARG A 235 13.77 13.21 -9.02
C ARG A 235 12.78 13.67 -10.09
N ARG A 236 12.53 12.85 -11.12
CA ARG A 236 11.53 13.16 -12.16
C ARG A 236 10.14 13.38 -11.58
N THR A 237 9.75 12.57 -10.59
CA THR A 237 8.43 12.68 -9.95
C THR A 237 8.27 14.01 -9.20
N ILE A 238 9.20 14.38 -8.31
CA ILE A 238 9.08 15.64 -7.56
C ILE A 238 9.18 16.85 -8.50
N ASP A 239 10.05 16.81 -9.51
CA ASP A 239 10.17 17.88 -10.51
C ASP A 239 8.87 18.02 -11.33
N GLY A 240 8.23 16.91 -11.69
CA GLY A 240 6.95 16.93 -12.38
C GLY A 240 5.80 17.45 -11.51
N LEU A 241 5.82 17.16 -10.20
CA LEU A 241 4.77 17.56 -9.26
C LEU A 241 4.83 19.05 -8.88
N HIS A 242 6.03 19.63 -8.75
CA HIS A 242 6.20 20.99 -8.23
C HIS A 242 7.05 21.93 -9.11
N GLY A 243 7.70 21.42 -10.15
CA GLY A 243 8.48 22.22 -11.10
C GLY A 243 9.61 23.01 -10.43
N ASP A 244 9.65 24.31 -10.70
CA ASP A 244 10.72 25.22 -10.27
C ASP A 244 10.84 25.34 -8.76
N GLU A 245 9.74 25.11 -8.03
CA GLU A 245 9.71 25.17 -6.56
C GLU A 245 10.61 24.14 -5.89
N VAL A 246 11.02 23.08 -6.59
CA VAL A 246 11.77 21.94 -6.01
C VAL A 246 13.08 21.63 -6.74
N LYS A 247 13.47 22.46 -7.73
CA LYS A 247 14.69 22.27 -8.54
C LYS A 247 15.95 22.08 -7.70
N ASN A 248 16.06 22.81 -6.60
CA ASN A 248 17.22 22.79 -5.71
C ASN A 248 16.91 22.12 -4.36
N VAL A 249 15.76 21.45 -4.24
CA VAL A 249 15.39 20.75 -3.02
C VAL A 249 16.01 19.35 -3.06
N GLU A 250 16.84 19.05 -2.06
CA GLU A 250 17.44 17.73 -1.88
C GLU A 250 16.37 16.71 -1.45
N ILE A 251 16.49 15.50 -1.99
CA ILE A 251 15.73 14.34 -1.51
C ILE A 251 16.60 13.71 -0.42
N ASP A 252 16.14 13.82 0.83
CA ASP A 252 16.89 13.45 2.04
C ASP A 252 16.48 12.08 2.61
N GLY A 253 15.59 11.37 1.93
CA GLY A 253 15.15 10.06 2.38
C GLY A 253 14.46 9.23 1.29
N TYR A 254 14.81 7.95 1.22
CA TYR A 254 14.15 6.95 0.38
C TYR A 254 13.70 5.76 1.21
N ARG A 255 12.64 5.07 0.75
CA ARG A 255 12.28 3.73 1.22
C ARG A 255 11.45 2.97 0.18
N MET A 256 11.53 1.66 0.25
CA MET A 256 10.60 0.72 -0.38
C MET A 256 9.49 0.37 0.61
N CYS A 257 8.26 0.40 0.14
CA CYS A 257 7.10 -0.12 0.84
C CYS A 257 6.63 -1.37 0.11
N TRP A 258 6.45 -2.46 0.84
CA TRP A 258 5.98 -3.72 0.30
C TRP A 258 4.50 -3.92 0.60
N ASP A 259 3.76 -4.46 -0.36
CA ASP A 259 2.37 -4.87 -0.23
C ASP A 259 2.14 -6.23 -0.91
N ALA A 260 0.95 -6.79 -0.73
CA ALA A 260 0.46 -7.95 -1.44
C ALA A 260 -0.55 -7.50 -2.50
N SER A 261 -0.21 -7.70 -3.77
CA SER A 261 -1.13 -7.45 -4.89
C SER A 261 -1.88 -8.72 -5.25
N THR A 262 -3.22 -8.66 -5.27
CA THR A 262 -4.10 -9.73 -5.79
C THR A 262 -4.46 -9.43 -7.25
N PRO A 263 -4.89 -10.41 -8.06
CA PRO A 263 -5.27 -10.17 -9.47
C PRO A 263 -6.37 -9.11 -9.66
N THR A 264 -7.38 -9.09 -8.80
CA THR A 264 -8.49 -8.11 -8.84
C THR A 264 -8.23 -6.88 -7.96
N HIS A 265 -7.10 -6.85 -7.26
CA HIS A 265 -6.75 -5.84 -6.26
C HIS A 265 -7.72 -5.81 -5.06
N ASP A 266 -8.62 -6.78 -4.93
CA ASP A 266 -9.41 -7.00 -3.72
C ASP A 266 -8.55 -7.53 -2.58
N PHE A 267 -9.07 -7.43 -1.36
CA PHE A 267 -8.48 -8.13 -0.22
C PHE A 267 -8.62 -9.65 -0.35
N LEU A 268 -7.77 -10.34 0.39
CA LEU A 268 -7.88 -11.78 0.64
C LEU A 268 -8.17 -11.96 2.14
N ILE A 269 -9.44 -12.05 2.51
CA ILE A 269 -9.95 -12.15 3.88
C ILE A 269 -10.79 -13.41 3.95
N THR A 270 -10.15 -14.52 4.33
CA THR A 270 -10.71 -15.86 4.13
C THR A 270 -10.14 -16.87 5.11
N PRO A 271 -10.91 -17.91 5.50
CA PRO A 271 -10.31 -19.14 6.02
C PRO A 271 -9.44 -19.81 4.95
N HIS A 272 -8.41 -20.52 5.38
CA HIS A 272 -7.58 -21.32 4.48
C HIS A 272 -8.28 -22.66 4.16
N PRO A 273 -8.60 -22.98 2.90
CA PRO A 273 -9.49 -24.11 2.56
C PRO A 273 -8.88 -25.49 2.85
N HIS A 274 -7.56 -25.57 2.96
CA HIS A 274 -6.83 -26.83 3.18
C HIS A 274 -6.14 -26.91 4.54
N CYS A 275 -6.42 -25.98 5.45
CA CYS A 275 -5.84 -26.00 6.80
C CYS A 275 -6.83 -25.43 7.81
N GLN A 276 -7.41 -26.30 8.63
CA GLN A 276 -8.32 -25.84 9.69
C GLN A 276 -7.57 -24.94 10.68
N ASN A 277 -8.30 -24.02 11.28
CA ASN A 277 -7.83 -23.00 12.23
C ASN A 277 -6.91 -21.93 11.63
N LEU A 278 -6.55 -22.02 10.34
CA LEU A 278 -5.74 -21.01 9.67
C LEU A 278 -6.63 -20.06 8.87
N PHE A 279 -6.39 -18.77 9.05
CA PHE A 279 -7.10 -17.68 8.38
C PHE A 279 -6.08 -16.71 7.78
N VAL A 280 -6.48 -16.01 6.72
CA VAL A 280 -5.64 -15.04 6.01
C VAL A 280 -6.40 -13.72 5.88
N ALA A 281 -5.74 -12.61 6.16
CA ALA A 281 -6.20 -11.25 5.91
C ALA A 281 -5.05 -10.44 5.27
N THR A 282 -4.99 -10.43 3.94
CA THR A 282 -3.93 -9.77 3.16
C THR A 282 -4.50 -9.15 1.88
N GLY A 283 -3.66 -8.87 0.88
CA GLY A 283 -4.09 -8.36 -0.43
C GLY A 283 -4.34 -6.86 -0.43
N GLY A 284 -3.57 -6.10 0.34
CA GLY A 284 -3.74 -4.65 0.48
C GLY A 284 -3.67 -3.87 -0.84
N SER A 285 -2.99 -4.42 -1.85
CA SER A 285 -2.97 -3.95 -3.24
C SER A 285 -2.72 -2.43 -3.38
N PHE A 286 -1.86 -1.89 -2.52
CA PHE A 286 -1.50 -0.48 -2.37
C PHE A 286 -2.66 0.46 -2.03
N HIS A 287 -3.75 -0.06 -1.45
CA HIS A 287 -4.93 0.75 -1.13
C HIS A 287 -5.60 0.41 0.20
N GLY A 288 -5.06 -0.58 0.94
CA GLY A 288 -5.63 -1.10 2.19
C GLY A 288 -5.56 -0.17 3.40
N TRP A 289 -4.55 0.70 3.51
CA TRP A 289 -4.34 1.52 4.72
C TRP A 289 -5.54 2.41 5.09
N LYS A 290 -6.28 2.92 4.10
CA LYS A 290 -7.45 3.80 4.35
C LYS A 290 -8.56 3.11 5.13
N PHE A 291 -8.57 1.77 5.16
CA PHE A 291 -9.55 0.96 5.86
C PHE A 291 -9.11 0.58 7.28
N LEU A 292 -7.96 1.06 7.76
CA LEU A 292 -7.45 0.80 9.13
C LEU A 292 -8.54 0.89 10.22
N PRO A 293 -9.47 1.87 10.21
CA PRO A 293 -10.46 1.99 11.28
C PRO A 293 -11.59 0.95 11.24
N VAL A 294 -11.81 0.27 10.10
CA VAL A 294 -13.02 -0.56 9.87
C VAL A 294 -12.72 -1.98 9.41
N ILE A 295 -11.53 -2.23 8.84
CA ILE A 295 -11.22 -3.54 8.23
C ILE A 295 -11.21 -4.67 9.26
N GLY A 296 -10.91 -4.36 10.53
CA GLY A 296 -10.92 -5.33 11.62
C GLY A 296 -12.29 -5.97 11.87
N ASP A 297 -13.39 -5.24 11.67
CA ASP A 297 -14.74 -5.75 11.86
C ASP A 297 -15.03 -6.88 10.85
N TYR A 298 -14.68 -6.65 9.58
CA TYR A 298 -14.82 -7.65 8.52
C TYR A 298 -13.94 -8.89 8.74
N VAL A 299 -12.73 -8.70 9.25
CA VAL A 299 -11.83 -9.81 9.60
C VAL A 299 -12.41 -10.63 10.75
N ALA A 300 -12.94 -9.97 11.79
CA ALA A 300 -13.58 -10.64 12.91
C ALA A 300 -14.83 -11.42 12.47
N ASP A 301 -15.68 -10.82 11.63
CA ASP A 301 -16.85 -11.49 11.05
C ASP A 301 -16.45 -12.71 10.23
N MET A 302 -15.40 -12.60 9.39
CA MET A 302 -14.88 -13.74 8.63
C MET A 302 -14.38 -14.86 9.55
N MET A 303 -13.62 -14.53 10.58
CA MET A 303 -13.13 -15.52 11.54
C MET A 303 -14.25 -16.19 12.35
N ASN A 304 -15.40 -15.53 12.50
CA ASN A 304 -16.58 -16.07 13.17
C ASN A 304 -17.59 -16.73 12.22
N GLY A 305 -17.34 -16.72 10.90
CA GLY A 305 -18.25 -17.27 9.91
C GLY A 305 -19.54 -16.46 9.73
N THR A 306 -19.51 -15.16 10.04
CA THR A 306 -20.64 -14.23 9.98
C THR A 306 -20.46 -13.13 8.92
N LEU A 307 -19.35 -13.15 8.17
CA LEU A 307 -19.13 -12.21 7.08
C LEU A 307 -20.24 -12.33 6.03
N ALA A 308 -20.79 -11.18 5.63
CA ALA A 308 -21.85 -11.15 4.61
C ALA A 308 -21.39 -11.83 3.30
N GLU A 309 -22.30 -12.55 2.66
CA GLU A 309 -22.01 -13.43 1.50
C GLU A 309 -21.28 -12.69 0.36
N GLU A 310 -21.66 -11.44 0.09
CA GLU A 310 -21.02 -10.63 -0.96
C GLU A 310 -19.53 -10.39 -0.70
N TYR A 311 -19.12 -10.20 0.56
CA TYR A 311 -17.73 -10.00 0.94
C TYR A 311 -17.01 -11.33 1.07
N ALA A 312 -17.68 -12.36 1.57
CA ALA A 312 -17.13 -13.70 1.68
C ALA A 312 -16.76 -14.27 0.30
N ASP A 313 -17.56 -14.04 -0.73
CA ASP A 313 -17.21 -14.40 -2.11
C ASP A 313 -16.12 -13.49 -2.69
N ARG A 314 -16.26 -12.15 -2.54
CA ARG A 314 -15.29 -11.19 -3.10
C ARG A 314 -13.88 -11.37 -2.56
N TRP A 315 -13.73 -11.73 -1.29
CA TRP A 315 -12.44 -11.87 -0.61
C TRP A 315 -12.03 -13.32 -0.35
N ALA A 316 -12.74 -14.28 -0.96
CA ALA A 316 -12.51 -15.71 -0.84
C ALA A 316 -11.09 -16.11 -1.27
N TRP A 317 -10.61 -17.24 -0.73
CA TRP A 317 -9.38 -17.88 -1.20
C TRP A 317 -9.41 -18.15 -2.71
N ASP A 318 -10.54 -18.66 -3.19
CA ASP A 318 -10.83 -18.84 -4.61
C ASP A 318 -12.16 -18.15 -4.90
N LYS A 319 -12.11 -17.01 -5.59
CA LYS A 319 -13.29 -16.22 -5.96
C LYS A 319 -14.20 -17.05 -6.86
N GLN A 320 -15.51 -17.06 -6.57
CA GLN A 320 -16.48 -17.83 -7.38
C GLN A 320 -17.10 -16.98 -8.48
N SER A 321 -17.31 -15.69 -8.24
CA SER A 321 -17.83 -14.74 -9.22
C SER A 321 -16.71 -13.97 -9.94
N ASP A 322 -16.87 -13.71 -11.24
CA ASP A 322 -16.02 -12.76 -11.97
C ASP A 322 -16.89 -11.71 -12.66
N ASP A 323 -16.76 -10.48 -12.18
CA ASP A 323 -17.40 -9.27 -12.67
C ASP A 323 -16.39 -8.34 -13.37
N GLY A 324 -15.15 -8.80 -13.59
CA GLY A 324 -14.10 -8.08 -14.31
C GLY A 324 -13.61 -6.80 -13.63
N HIS A 325 -13.95 -6.60 -12.35
CA HIS A 325 -13.58 -5.39 -11.62
C HIS A 325 -12.13 -5.45 -11.13
N SER A 326 -11.56 -4.26 -10.92
CA SER A 326 -10.27 -4.10 -10.25
C SER A 326 -10.36 -2.97 -9.23
N ALA A 327 -10.07 -3.25 -7.96
CA ALA A 327 -10.23 -2.28 -6.88
C ALA A 327 -9.25 -1.09 -6.99
N ASN A 328 -8.09 -1.27 -7.65
CA ASN A 328 -7.10 -0.21 -7.84
C ASN A 328 -6.31 -0.37 -9.16
N PRO A 329 -6.79 0.16 -10.29
CA PRO A 329 -6.14 -0.05 -11.59
C PRO A 329 -4.81 0.70 -11.79
N THR A 330 -4.32 1.44 -10.79
CA THR A 330 -3.20 2.38 -10.95
C THR A 330 -1.81 1.73 -10.88
N TYR A 331 -1.68 0.65 -10.10
CA TYR A 331 -0.39 0.01 -9.82
C TYR A 331 -0.16 -1.20 -10.73
N GLN A 332 0.40 -0.95 -11.91
CA GLN A 332 0.89 -2.01 -12.80
C GLN A 332 2.36 -2.33 -12.51
N ILE A 333 2.71 -3.62 -12.52
CA ILE A 333 4.08 -4.09 -12.33
C ILE A 333 4.94 -3.59 -13.50
N ALA A 334 5.99 -2.83 -13.17
CA ALA A 334 6.85 -2.18 -14.14
C ALA A 334 8.20 -2.90 -14.38
N GLY A 335 8.54 -3.87 -13.52
CA GLY A 335 9.77 -4.64 -13.61
C GLY A 335 10.04 -5.40 -12.32
N ASP A 336 11.22 -6.02 -12.26
CA ASP A 336 11.70 -6.72 -11.07
C ASP A 336 12.86 -5.95 -10.42
N LEU A 337 12.89 -5.94 -9.08
CA LEU A 337 13.93 -5.29 -8.30
C LEU A 337 15.33 -5.83 -8.65
N GLN A 338 15.44 -7.12 -8.96
CA GLN A 338 16.71 -7.74 -9.32
C GLN A 338 17.33 -7.16 -10.60
N ASP A 339 16.54 -6.53 -11.46
CA ASP A 339 17.02 -5.89 -12.69
C ASP A 339 17.67 -4.52 -12.44
N TRP A 340 17.53 -3.96 -11.23
CA TRP A 340 18.00 -2.62 -10.88
C TRP A 340 19.00 -2.57 -9.72
N LEU A 341 19.22 -3.67 -9.00
CA LEU A 341 20.24 -3.79 -7.95
C LEU A 341 21.67 -3.80 -8.53
#